data_AF-A0A849EKX2-F1
#
_entry.id   AF-A0A849EKX2-F1
#
_cell.length_a   1.000
_cell.length_b   1.000
_cell.length_c   1.000
_cell.angle_alpha   90.00
_cell.angle_beta   90.00
_cell.angle_gamma   90.00
#
_symmetry.space_group_name_H-M   'P 1'
#
loop_
_entity.id
_entity.type
_entity.pdbx_description
1 polymer ?
#
loop_
_entity_poly.entity_id
_entity_poly.type
_entity_poly.pdbx_seq_one_letter_code
_entity_poly.pdbx_strand_id
1 'polypeptide(L)'
;MYLIFDTETTGLPKRWNAPVTEVDNWPRCVQLAWQLHDGLGNLIEQQDFLIQPEGYDIPYDAEQIHGISTELASKDGIPLAEALKLFKEVLDKTQFLVGQNVGFDINIMGAEFYRSGIENSLSTLPVLDTCTENTASLCQIPGGRGGKFKLPTLTELHEFLFNEPFSEAHNAAADVEATSRCFFELVRRRSFSREELKVQPDYFEAFIKLHPTEIAPLGLTHRNLKKASKALKRKQEVSTPEISEEEIKANIKSLEDTTFVHLHNHSQFSVLQSTIKIRDLVASAAEHNMPAVALTDHANMMGAFHFVKEVKAYNASLKSKKAKAEEAGEDFRQQKILPIIGCEFFVCEDHLNKNQKDYGYQMVFLAKNKNGYHNLAKMASLAYTDGFYYVPRIDKTIVEQYKEDLIVLTGNLYGEIASKILNLGEKQAEEALVWWHNMFGEDLYVELMRHDQEDENRANPVLLAMAQKYEIKVIASNNTYYCKKEDAEAHDILLCVKDGEKQATPIGRGRGYRYGLPNQEYYFKSTEEMKALFQDIPEAILNLREIVDKIEPFELAREVLLPKFEIPEEFSVTEDEEDGGKRGENAYLRHITYMGAEKRYSDL
;
A
#
# COMPACT_ATOMS: atom_id res chain seq x y z
N MET A 1 39.88 4.59 18.31
CA MET A 1 39.60 4.19 16.91
C MET A 1 38.12 4.43 16.64
N TYR A 2 37.79 5.05 15.52
CA TYR A 2 36.43 5.37 15.13
C TYR A 2 35.97 4.38 14.06
N LEU A 3 34.89 3.66 14.31
CA LEU A 3 34.26 2.79 13.32
C LEU A 3 33.02 3.50 12.77
N ILE A 4 33.06 3.82 11.50
CA ILE A 4 31.91 4.33 10.75
C ILE A 4 31.35 3.13 9.99
N PHE A 5 30.07 2.82 10.16
CA PHE A 5 29.43 1.74 9.41
C PHE A 5 28.00 2.13 9.05
N ASP A 6 27.49 1.51 8.00
CA ASP A 6 26.14 1.72 7.49
C ASP A 6 25.60 0.40 6.93
N THR A 7 24.27 0.27 6.91
CA THR A 7 23.60 -0.92 6.41
C THR A 7 22.47 -0.59 5.45
N GLU A 8 22.44 -1.29 4.32
CA GLU A 8 21.22 -1.40 3.52
C GLU A 8 20.41 -2.59 3.99
N THR A 9 19.08 -2.47 3.92
CA THR A 9 18.18 -3.47 4.51
C THR A 9 16.99 -3.78 3.62
N THR A 10 16.29 -4.87 3.92
CA THR A 10 15.06 -5.26 3.22
C THR A 10 13.86 -4.34 3.45
N GLY A 11 13.99 -3.27 4.25
CA GLY A 11 12.88 -2.33 4.50
C GLY A 11 13.00 -1.61 5.84
N LEU A 12 11.86 -1.28 6.44
CA LEU A 12 11.81 -0.60 7.75
C LEU A 12 11.26 -1.55 8.83
N PRO A 13 11.62 -1.37 10.11
CA PRO A 13 11.10 -2.17 11.20
C PRO A 13 9.62 -1.91 11.38
N LYS A 14 8.89 -2.96 11.77
CA LYS A 14 7.45 -2.84 12.11
C LYS A 14 7.25 -1.84 13.26
N ARG A 15 8.18 -1.86 14.24
CA ARG A 15 8.24 -0.95 15.38
C ARG A 15 9.68 -0.52 15.64
N TRP A 16 9.89 0.79 15.66
CA TRP A 16 11.20 1.40 15.89
C TRP A 16 11.76 1.21 17.30
N ASN A 17 10.92 0.86 18.27
CA ASN A 17 11.30 0.71 19.69
C ASN A 17 11.33 -0.76 20.15
N ALA A 18 11.21 -1.73 19.25
CA ALA A 18 11.28 -3.14 19.64
C ALA A 18 12.71 -3.51 20.08
N PRO A 19 12.89 -4.44 21.03
CA PRO A 19 14.22 -4.96 21.36
C PRO A 19 14.79 -5.74 20.16
N VAL A 20 16.13 -5.81 20.05
CA VAL A 20 16.83 -6.58 18.99
C VAL A 20 16.55 -8.09 19.04
N THR A 21 16.05 -8.57 20.18
CA THR A 21 15.64 -9.98 20.38
C THR A 21 14.34 -10.31 19.65
N GLU A 22 13.51 -9.31 19.31
CA GLU A 22 12.33 -9.49 18.47
C GLU A 22 12.74 -9.48 16.99
N VAL A 23 13.40 -10.54 16.57
CA VAL A 23 14.04 -10.63 15.26
C VAL A 23 13.07 -10.45 14.08
N ASP A 24 11.79 -10.79 14.22
CA ASP A 24 10.78 -10.63 13.15
C ASP A 24 10.26 -9.19 13.01
N ASN A 25 10.60 -8.31 13.96
CA ASN A 25 10.32 -6.88 13.88
C ASN A 25 11.31 -6.16 12.95
N TRP A 26 12.58 -6.57 12.99
CA TRP A 26 13.69 -5.90 12.33
C TRP A 26 13.90 -6.45 10.92
N PRO A 27 14.16 -5.60 9.92
CA PRO A 27 14.46 -6.07 8.57
C PRO A 27 15.81 -6.83 8.53
N ARG A 28 16.11 -7.43 7.37
CA ARG A 28 17.37 -8.17 7.14
C ARG A 28 18.43 -7.24 6.57
N CYS A 29 19.68 -7.44 6.97
CA CYS A 29 20.82 -6.74 6.36
C CYS A 29 21.05 -7.27 4.94
N VAL A 30 21.26 -6.34 4.00
CA VAL A 30 21.46 -6.60 2.57
C VAL A 30 22.83 -6.13 2.11
N GLN A 31 23.33 -5.03 2.68
CA GLN A 31 24.70 -4.56 2.51
C GLN A 31 25.23 -4.14 3.88
N LEU A 32 26.49 -4.44 4.14
CA LEU A 32 27.23 -3.97 5.30
C LEU A 32 28.56 -3.37 4.81
N ALA A 33 28.75 -2.09 5.07
CA ALA A 33 30.00 -1.40 4.79
C ALA A 33 30.53 -0.73 6.04
N TRP A 34 31.86 -0.62 6.15
CA TRP A 34 32.49 0.13 7.23
C TRP A 34 33.85 0.70 6.85
N GLN A 35 34.23 1.73 7.59
CA GLN A 35 35.56 2.32 7.62
C GLN A 35 36.04 2.43 9.07
N LEU A 36 37.25 1.92 9.33
CA LEU A 36 37.92 2.07 10.62
C LEU A 36 38.99 3.15 10.49
N HIS A 37 38.93 4.16 11.34
CA HIS A 37 39.89 5.26 11.38
C HIS A 37 40.63 5.34 12.71
N ASP A 38 41.87 5.85 12.65
CA ASP A 38 42.64 6.19 13.84
C ASP A 38 42.11 7.47 14.51
N GLY A 39 42.76 7.87 15.62
CA GLY A 39 42.37 9.07 16.36
C GLY A 39 42.49 10.36 15.54
N LEU A 40 43.28 10.41 14.48
CA LEU A 40 43.53 11.60 13.66
C LEU A 40 42.79 11.56 12.32
N GLY A 41 41.89 10.59 12.13
CA GLY A 41 41.08 10.44 10.93
C GLY A 41 41.75 9.71 9.78
N ASN A 42 42.94 9.12 9.98
CA ASN A 42 43.56 8.29 8.94
C ASN A 42 42.81 6.97 8.81
N LEU A 43 42.51 6.57 7.57
CA LEU A 43 41.87 5.29 7.27
C LEU A 43 42.83 4.13 7.56
N ILE A 44 42.36 3.15 8.33
CA ILE A 44 43.10 1.92 8.70
C ILE A 44 42.60 0.73 7.90
N GLU A 45 41.28 0.59 7.81
CA GLU A 45 40.61 -0.56 7.22
C GLU A 45 39.29 -0.09 6.60
N GLN A 46 38.89 -0.71 5.48
CA GLN A 46 37.61 -0.50 4.84
C GLN A 46 37.10 -1.84 4.30
N GLN A 47 35.80 -2.08 4.44
CA GLN A 47 35.12 -3.21 3.84
C GLN A 47 33.74 -2.80 3.29
N ASP A 48 33.27 -3.53 2.29
CA ASP A 48 31.95 -3.40 1.68
C ASP A 48 31.49 -4.79 1.22
N PHE A 49 30.40 -5.28 1.81
CA PHE A 49 29.86 -6.59 1.54
C PHE A 49 28.38 -6.52 1.20
N LEU A 50 28.00 -7.14 0.08
CA LEU A 50 26.62 -7.59 -0.11
C LEU A 50 26.40 -8.86 0.73
N ILE A 51 25.23 -8.99 1.33
CA ILE A 51 24.85 -10.13 2.12
C ILE A 51 23.98 -11.05 1.28
N GLN A 52 24.38 -12.33 1.19
CA GLN A 52 23.60 -13.34 0.49
C GLN A 52 22.28 -13.59 1.24
N PRO A 53 21.12 -13.46 0.58
CA PRO A 53 19.84 -13.70 1.24
C PRO A 53 19.61 -15.19 1.49
N GLU A 54 19.27 -15.54 2.74
CA GLU A 54 18.98 -16.91 3.18
C GLU A 54 17.57 -16.99 3.75
N GLY A 55 16.63 -17.54 2.97
CA GLY A 55 15.24 -17.73 3.38
C GLY A 55 14.38 -16.46 3.37
N TYR A 56 14.81 -15.43 2.64
CA TYR A 56 14.07 -14.19 2.39
C TYR A 56 14.42 -13.61 1.02
N ASP A 57 13.59 -12.72 0.53
CA ASP A 57 13.83 -11.94 -0.69
C ASP A 57 14.10 -10.47 -0.32
N ILE A 58 14.80 -9.75 -1.19
CA ILE A 58 14.94 -8.30 -1.07
C ILE A 58 13.72 -7.66 -1.77
N PRO A 59 12.82 -6.98 -1.03
CA PRO A 59 11.60 -6.44 -1.62
C PRO A 59 11.88 -5.34 -2.64
N TYR A 60 11.00 -5.22 -3.63
CA TYR A 60 11.15 -4.25 -4.71
C TYR A 60 11.25 -2.80 -4.21
N ASP A 61 10.46 -2.42 -3.20
CA ASP A 61 10.51 -1.06 -2.64
C ASP A 61 11.89 -0.75 -2.01
N ALA A 62 12.56 -1.76 -1.43
CA ALA A 62 13.94 -1.63 -0.95
C ALA A 62 14.94 -1.55 -2.12
N GLU A 63 14.79 -2.42 -3.14
CA GLU A 63 15.59 -2.37 -4.37
C GLU A 63 15.52 -0.99 -5.05
N GLN A 64 14.37 -0.32 -5.05
CA GLN A 64 14.25 1.03 -5.64
C GLN A 64 15.09 2.09 -4.91
N ILE A 65 15.24 1.92 -3.60
CA ILE A 65 16.03 2.82 -2.76
C ILE A 65 17.52 2.57 -3.01
N HIS A 66 18.02 1.39 -2.65
CA HIS A 66 19.46 1.10 -2.62
C HIS A 66 20.00 0.38 -3.87
N GLY A 67 19.13 -0.17 -4.72
CA GLY A 67 19.51 -0.76 -6.00
C GLY A 67 20.01 -2.20 -5.96
N ILE A 68 19.85 -2.90 -4.83
CA ILE A 68 20.33 -4.28 -4.66
C ILE A 68 19.15 -5.22 -4.85
N SER A 69 19.16 -6.03 -5.91
CA SER A 69 18.14 -7.06 -6.10
C SER A 69 18.52 -8.37 -5.42
N THR A 70 17.54 -9.24 -5.18
CA THR A 70 17.75 -10.59 -4.65
C THR A 70 18.78 -11.36 -5.47
N GLU A 71 18.74 -11.25 -6.81
CA GLU A 71 19.68 -11.93 -7.70
C GLU A 71 21.09 -11.37 -7.59
N LEU A 72 21.23 -10.04 -7.44
CA LEU A 72 22.53 -9.41 -7.27
C LEU A 72 23.18 -9.86 -5.95
N ALA A 73 22.43 -9.77 -4.85
CA ALA A 73 22.89 -10.18 -3.54
C ALA A 73 23.19 -11.69 -3.47
N SER A 74 22.37 -12.52 -4.13
CA SER A 74 22.60 -13.97 -4.20
C SER A 74 23.86 -14.35 -4.97
N LYS A 75 24.20 -13.58 -6.01
CA LYS A 75 25.34 -13.87 -6.88
C LYS A 75 26.66 -13.35 -6.34
N ASP A 76 26.65 -12.10 -5.86
CA ASP A 76 27.87 -11.37 -5.52
C ASP A 76 28.04 -11.17 -3.99
N GLY A 77 27.05 -11.57 -3.19
CA GLY A 77 27.11 -11.47 -1.72
C GLY A 77 27.86 -12.60 -1.05
N ILE A 78 28.26 -12.36 0.20
CA ILE A 78 28.87 -13.36 1.09
C ILE A 78 27.84 -13.85 2.12
N PRO A 79 28.02 -15.05 2.70
CA PRO A 79 27.17 -15.53 3.77
C PRO A 79 27.15 -14.57 4.96
N LEU A 80 25.98 -14.32 5.54
CA LEU A 80 25.82 -13.41 6.68
C LEU A 80 26.75 -13.76 7.84
N ALA A 81 26.93 -15.06 8.14
CA ALA A 81 27.81 -15.51 9.21
C ALA A 81 29.27 -15.09 9.01
N GLU A 82 29.75 -15.04 7.76
CA GLU A 82 31.10 -14.56 7.43
C GLU A 82 31.20 -13.05 7.64
N ALA A 83 30.23 -12.28 7.15
CA ALA A 83 30.16 -10.83 7.34
C ALA A 83 30.13 -10.46 8.83
N LEU A 84 29.31 -11.14 9.64
CA LEU A 84 29.21 -10.91 11.08
C LEU A 84 30.52 -11.21 11.81
N LYS A 85 31.26 -12.23 11.39
CA LYS A 85 32.56 -12.55 11.98
C LYS A 85 33.57 -11.43 11.71
N LEU A 86 33.68 -10.97 10.47
CA LEU A 86 34.56 -9.86 10.09
C LEU A 86 34.16 -8.57 10.81
N PHE A 87 32.87 -8.29 10.90
CA PHE A 87 32.36 -7.14 11.62
C PHE A 87 32.66 -7.21 13.12
N LYS A 88 32.55 -8.39 13.73
CA LYS A 88 32.95 -8.60 15.13
C LYS A 88 34.44 -8.31 15.34
N GLU A 89 35.31 -8.77 14.45
CA GLU A 89 36.76 -8.53 14.54
C GLU A 89 37.11 -7.03 14.49
N VAL A 90 36.37 -6.23 13.71
CA VAL A 90 36.57 -4.78 13.69
C VAL A 90 35.97 -4.10 14.93
N LEU A 91 34.85 -4.60 15.46
CA LEU A 91 34.24 -4.11 16.71
C LEU A 91 35.20 -4.29 17.91
N ASP A 92 35.95 -5.39 17.96
CA ASP A 92 36.92 -5.66 19.03
C ASP A 92 38.09 -4.65 19.06
N LYS A 93 38.34 -3.95 17.94
CA LYS A 93 39.33 -2.85 17.82
C LYS A 93 38.71 -1.46 18.05
N THR A 94 37.39 -1.38 18.12
CA THR A 94 36.65 -0.11 18.06
C THR A 94 36.55 0.56 19.43
N GLN A 95 36.70 1.88 19.44
CA GLN A 95 36.49 2.69 20.65
C GLN A 95 35.18 3.47 20.60
N PHE A 96 34.80 3.96 19.42
CA PHE A 96 33.57 4.72 19.19
C PHE A 96 32.91 4.23 17.90
N LEU A 97 31.59 4.10 17.95
CA LEU A 97 30.76 3.98 16.76
C LEU A 97 30.39 5.38 16.28
N VAL A 98 30.49 5.60 14.98
CA VAL A 98 30.16 6.86 14.32
C VAL A 98 29.16 6.54 13.22
N GLY A 99 28.15 7.38 13.05
CA GLY A 99 27.24 7.25 11.92
C GLY A 99 26.28 8.43 11.82
N GLN A 100 25.41 8.41 10.79
CA GLN A 100 24.32 9.36 10.63
C GLN A 100 23.01 8.68 11.03
N ASN A 101 22.50 8.96 12.23
CA ASN A 101 21.36 8.23 12.81
C ASN A 101 21.65 6.72 12.99
N VAL A 102 22.84 6.40 13.49
CA VAL A 102 23.43 5.04 13.57
C VAL A 102 22.65 4.08 14.48
N GLY A 103 21.73 4.62 15.30
CA GLY A 103 20.86 3.79 16.14
C GLY A 103 20.02 2.80 15.33
N PHE A 104 19.69 3.13 14.08
CA PHE A 104 19.03 2.18 13.18
C PHE A 104 19.94 0.99 12.86
N ASP A 105 21.12 1.25 12.32
CA ASP A 105 22.10 0.24 11.90
C ASP A 105 22.58 -0.64 13.06
N ILE A 106 22.74 -0.04 14.26
CA ILE A 106 23.06 -0.77 15.49
C ILE A 106 21.98 -1.83 15.79
N ASN A 107 20.70 -1.49 15.63
CA ASN A 107 19.62 -2.43 15.89
C ASN A 107 19.52 -3.51 14.81
N ILE A 108 19.76 -3.16 13.54
CA ILE A 108 19.81 -4.13 12.43
C ILE A 108 20.90 -5.16 12.68
N MET A 109 22.14 -4.71 12.88
CA MET A 109 23.26 -5.62 13.12
C MET A 109 23.13 -6.35 14.46
N GLY A 110 22.57 -5.69 15.49
CA GLY A 110 22.24 -6.33 16.75
C GLY A 110 21.25 -7.48 16.60
N ALA A 111 20.22 -7.30 15.76
CA ALA A 111 19.27 -8.37 15.43
C ALA A 111 19.94 -9.50 14.62
N GLU A 112 20.81 -9.19 13.65
CA GLU A 112 21.53 -10.22 12.88
C GLU A 112 22.51 -11.04 13.74
N PHE A 113 23.22 -10.38 14.67
CA PHE A 113 24.05 -11.07 15.67
C PHE A 113 23.20 -11.99 16.56
N TYR A 114 22.04 -11.50 17.02
CA TYR A 114 21.12 -12.29 17.84
C TYR A 114 20.55 -13.50 17.06
N ARG A 115 20.13 -13.32 15.80
CA ARG A 115 19.69 -14.41 14.91
C ARG A 115 20.77 -15.48 14.74
N SER A 116 22.03 -15.07 14.67
CA SER A 116 23.18 -15.97 14.47
C SER A 116 23.74 -16.56 15.77
N GLY A 117 23.23 -16.14 16.94
CA GLY A 117 23.74 -16.57 18.24
C GLY A 117 25.18 -16.12 18.53
N ILE A 118 25.64 -15.03 17.91
CA ILE A 118 27.01 -14.53 18.06
C ILE A 118 27.03 -13.39 19.09
N GLU A 119 27.77 -13.59 20.19
CA GLU A 119 28.02 -12.54 21.18
C GLU A 119 28.89 -11.41 20.60
N ASN A 120 28.53 -10.17 20.93
CA ASN A 120 29.17 -8.98 20.40
C ASN A 120 29.13 -7.81 21.42
N SER A 121 29.94 -6.79 21.17
CA SER A 121 30.05 -5.57 21.99
C SER A 121 29.30 -4.37 21.40
N LEU A 122 28.60 -4.52 20.27
CA LEU A 122 28.07 -3.42 19.45
C LEU A 122 27.23 -2.44 20.26
N SER A 123 26.25 -2.93 21.03
CA SER A 123 25.33 -2.10 21.81
C SER A 123 25.97 -1.44 23.04
N THR A 124 27.20 -1.82 23.40
CA THR A 124 27.92 -1.28 24.57
C THR A 124 28.93 -0.19 24.20
N LEU A 125 29.28 -0.07 22.92
CA LEU A 125 30.23 0.92 22.45
C LEU A 125 29.60 2.33 22.48
N PRO A 126 30.35 3.37 22.88
CA PRO A 126 29.86 4.74 22.85
C PRO A 126 29.65 5.22 21.40
N VAL A 127 28.57 5.95 21.19
CA VAL A 127 28.16 6.46 19.88
C VAL A 127 28.48 7.96 19.75
N LEU A 128 29.01 8.36 18.60
CA LEU A 128 29.20 9.74 18.16
C LEU A 128 28.43 9.94 16.85
N ASP A 129 27.22 10.47 16.94
CA ASP A 129 26.32 10.62 15.79
C ASP A 129 26.48 11.99 15.11
N THR A 130 26.38 12.04 13.79
CA THR A 130 26.40 13.28 12.99
C THR A 130 25.00 13.84 12.72
N CYS A 131 23.93 13.11 13.09
CA CYS A 131 22.53 13.53 13.03
C CYS A 131 22.03 13.97 14.42
N THR A 132 22.39 15.18 14.85
CA THR A 132 22.10 15.71 16.18
C THR A 132 21.39 17.07 16.16
N GLU A 133 20.88 17.51 17.32
CA GLU A 133 20.34 18.87 17.51
C GLU A 133 21.41 19.95 17.27
N ASN A 134 22.70 19.63 17.48
CA ASN A 134 23.80 20.53 17.16
C ASN A 134 23.89 20.74 15.65
N THR A 135 23.93 19.65 14.88
CA THR A 135 23.94 19.72 13.41
C THR A 135 22.66 20.32 12.84
N ALA A 136 21.50 20.11 13.47
CA ALA A 136 20.27 20.81 13.08
C ALA A 136 20.36 22.33 13.31
N SER A 137 21.01 22.75 14.40
CA SER A 137 21.25 24.17 14.70
C SER A 137 22.29 24.79 13.76
N LEU A 138 23.23 23.99 13.25
CA LEU A 138 24.20 24.41 12.23
C LEU A 138 23.51 24.60 10.87
N CYS A 139 22.74 23.60 10.41
CA CYS A 139 22.12 23.63 9.09
C CYS A 139 20.87 24.53 9.03
N GLN A 140 20.17 24.75 10.16
CA GLN A 140 18.99 25.61 10.29
C GLN A 140 17.85 25.28 9.31
N ILE A 141 17.68 24.00 9.00
CA ILE A 141 16.67 23.54 8.04
C ILE A 141 15.29 23.68 8.69
N PRO A 142 14.32 24.40 8.08
CA PRO A 142 13.01 24.61 8.70
C PRO A 142 12.19 23.30 8.75
N GLY A 143 11.16 23.25 9.59
CA GLY A 143 10.16 22.15 9.61
C GLY A 143 10.53 20.94 10.47
N GLY A 144 11.35 21.13 11.51
CA GLY A 144 11.55 20.12 12.54
C GLY A 144 10.34 19.99 13.46
N ARG A 145 10.25 18.87 14.16
CA ARG A 145 9.15 18.58 15.09
C ARG A 145 9.12 19.60 16.24
N GLY A 146 7.92 20.03 16.62
CA GLY A 146 7.73 20.97 17.73
C GLY A 146 8.29 22.38 17.47
N GLY A 147 8.44 22.79 16.21
CA GLY A 147 8.96 24.10 15.82
C GLY A 147 10.49 24.21 15.85
N LYS A 148 11.20 23.10 16.08
CA LYS A 148 12.67 23.04 15.99
C LYS A 148 13.16 23.04 14.54
N PHE A 149 14.47 23.15 14.35
CA PHE A 149 15.10 22.83 13.07
C PHE A 149 15.01 21.32 12.78
N LYS A 150 14.91 20.97 11.50
CA LYS A 150 14.95 19.59 11.02
C LYS A 150 16.37 19.04 11.23
N LEU A 151 16.45 17.80 11.71
CA LEU A 151 17.69 17.03 11.68
C LEU A 151 18.10 16.82 10.21
N PRO A 152 19.33 17.19 9.80
CA PRO A 152 19.74 17.09 8.41
C PRO A 152 19.85 15.63 7.97
N THR A 153 19.47 15.32 6.74
CA THR A 153 19.89 14.07 6.09
C THR A 153 21.41 14.09 5.87
N LEU A 154 22.01 12.93 5.58
CA LEU A 154 23.44 12.89 5.26
C LEU A 154 23.79 13.80 4.08
N THR A 155 22.94 13.81 3.05
CA THR A 155 23.14 14.67 1.87
C THR A 155 23.04 16.15 2.22
N GLU A 156 22.06 16.54 3.04
CA GLU A 156 21.90 17.94 3.49
C GLU A 156 23.07 18.39 4.37
N LEU A 157 23.58 17.52 5.24
CA LEU A 157 24.75 17.81 6.07
C LEU A 157 26.01 17.93 5.21
N HIS A 158 26.20 17.01 4.26
CA HIS A 158 27.34 17.03 3.35
C HIS A 158 27.33 18.31 2.47
N GLU A 159 26.18 18.67 1.92
CA GLU A 159 26.02 19.92 1.15
C GLU A 159 26.32 21.15 2.01
N PHE A 160 25.85 21.19 3.25
CA PHE A 160 26.14 22.29 4.18
C PHE A 160 27.64 22.40 4.50
N LEU A 161 28.34 21.28 4.68
CA LEU A 161 29.75 21.28 5.06
C LEU A 161 30.68 21.59 3.88
N PHE A 162 30.36 21.14 2.67
CA PHE A 162 31.26 21.15 1.52
C PHE A 162 30.75 21.92 0.29
N ASN A 163 29.54 22.50 0.35
CA ASN A 163 28.83 23.13 -0.79
C ASN A 163 28.65 22.19 -1.99
N GLU A 164 28.57 20.88 -1.74
CA GLU A 164 28.42 19.83 -2.74
C GLU A 164 27.52 18.74 -2.17
N PRO A 165 26.39 18.37 -2.80
CA PRO A 165 25.66 17.15 -2.44
C PRO A 165 26.42 15.91 -2.96
N PHE A 166 26.33 14.78 -2.27
CA PHE A 166 26.86 13.52 -2.80
C PHE A 166 25.77 12.74 -3.56
N SER A 167 26.18 12.02 -4.61
CA SER A 167 25.26 11.50 -5.64
C SER A 167 24.85 10.03 -5.47
N GLU A 168 25.46 9.31 -4.54
CA GLU A 168 25.28 7.86 -4.34
C GLU A 168 24.67 7.52 -2.97
N ALA A 169 23.76 8.36 -2.48
CA ALA A 169 23.00 8.07 -1.26
C ALA A 169 22.23 6.75 -1.39
N HIS A 170 22.10 6.03 -0.27
CA HIS A 170 21.52 4.67 -0.22
C HIS A 170 22.42 3.63 -0.88
N ASN A 171 23.70 3.75 -0.60
CA ASN A 171 24.69 2.72 -0.81
C ASN A 171 25.60 2.78 0.40
N ALA A 172 25.56 1.73 1.23
CA ALA A 172 26.25 1.73 2.52
C ALA A 172 27.74 2.14 2.40
N ALA A 173 28.43 1.76 1.32
CA ALA A 173 29.83 2.15 1.13
C ALA A 173 30.01 3.65 0.86
N ALA A 174 29.13 4.25 0.07
CA ALA A 174 29.13 5.68 -0.22
C ALA A 174 28.68 6.49 1.00
N ASP A 175 27.67 6.00 1.73
CA ASP A 175 27.14 6.62 2.94
C ASP A 175 28.17 6.58 4.07
N VAL A 176 28.94 5.50 4.21
CA VAL A 176 30.07 5.41 5.14
C VAL A 176 31.16 6.44 4.80
N GLU A 177 31.53 6.60 3.52
CA GLU A 177 32.54 7.61 3.12
C GLU A 177 32.03 9.04 3.36
N ALA A 178 30.79 9.34 2.99
CA ALA A 178 30.20 10.65 3.21
C ALA A 178 30.08 10.95 4.72
N THR A 179 29.69 9.95 5.52
CA THR A 179 29.58 10.08 6.98
C THR A 179 30.94 10.26 7.64
N SER A 180 31.96 9.51 7.23
CA SER A 180 33.31 9.66 7.77
C SER A 180 33.87 11.05 7.46
N ARG A 181 33.68 11.53 6.24
CA ARG A 181 34.06 12.88 5.82
C ARG A 181 33.34 13.96 6.63
N CYS A 182 32.02 13.87 6.78
CA CYS A 182 31.21 14.79 7.59
C CYS A 182 31.64 14.78 9.06
N PHE A 183 31.86 13.61 9.66
CA PHE A 183 32.28 13.48 11.04
C PHE A 183 33.61 14.17 11.30
N PHE A 184 34.65 13.88 10.49
CA PHE A 184 35.96 14.49 10.68
C PHE A 184 35.96 16.00 10.38
N GLU A 185 35.10 16.48 9.48
CA GLU A 185 34.91 17.92 9.25
C GLU A 185 34.23 18.60 10.45
N LEU A 186 33.25 17.96 11.08
CA LEU A 186 32.65 18.43 12.33
C LEU A 186 33.67 18.46 13.48
N VAL A 187 34.56 17.46 13.56
CA VAL A 187 35.69 17.46 14.51
C VAL A 187 36.63 18.64 14.23
N ARG A 188 36.99 18.89 12.96
CA ARG A 188 37.82 20.03 12.54
C ARG A 188 37.19 21.38 12.91
N ARG A 189 35.86 21.50 12.77
CA ARG A 189 35.06 22.68 13.13
C ARG A 189 34.76 22.80 14.63
N ARG A 190 35.26 21.86 15.47
CA ARG A 190 35.03 21.81 16.92
C ARG A 190 33.56 21.68 17.30
N SER A 191 32.77 20.98 16.48
CA SER A 191 31.37 20.65 16.77
C SER A 191 31.22 19.52 17.80
N PHE A 192 32.30 18.78 18.08
CA PHE A 192 32.40 17.84 19.18
C PHE A 192 33.33 18.38 20.27
N SER A 193 33.02 18.12 21.54
CA SER A 193 33.85 18.46 22.69
C SER A 193 34.98 17.44 22.93
N ARG A 194 35.98 17.82 23.73
CA ARG A 194 37.08 16.90 24.10
C ARG A 194 36.56 15.75 24.96
N GLU A 195 35.57 16.05 25.80
CA GLU A 195 34.95 15.11 26.72
C GLU A 195 34.16 14.04 25.94
N GLU A 196 33.47 14.43 24.87
CA GLU A 196 32.80 13.49 23.95
C GLU A 196 33.81 12.60 23.21
N LEU A 197 34.87 13.19 22.65
CA LEU A 197 35.89 12.45 21.89
C LEU A 197 36.86 11.67 22.79
N LYS A 198 36.86 11.92 24.11
CA LYS A 198 37.82 11.38 25.10
C LYS A 198 39.30 11.60 24.71
N VAL A 199 39.61 12.82 24.25
CA VAL A 199 40.94 13.21 23.74
C VAL A 199 41.69 14.17 24.67
N GLN A 200 43.01 14.29 24.47
CA GLN A 200 43.87 15.19 25.24
C GLN A 200 43.67 16.67 24.85
N PRO A 201 44.07 17.63 25.72
CA PRO A 201 43.85 19.05 25.48
C PRO A 201 44.43 19.63 24.18
N ASP A 202 45.50 19.04 23.65
CA ASP A 202 46.22 19.46 22.43
C ASP A 202 45.71 18.78 21.16
N TYR A 203 44.66 17.95 21.27
CA TYR A 203 44.14 17.16 20.17
C TYR A 203 43.66 18.01 18.99
N PHE A 204 42.86 19.06 19.23
CA PHE A 204 42.30 19.86 18.15
C PHE A 204 43.38 20.62 17.40
N GLU A 205 44.41 21.10 18.10
CA GLU A 205 45.57 21.75 17.50
C GLU A 205 46.35 20.78 16.62
N ALA A 206 46.56 19.54 17.08
CA ALA A 206 47.17 18.49 16.27
C ALA A 206 46.32 18.09 15.05
N PHE A 207 45.01 17.94 15.24
CA PHE A 207 44.06 17.56 14.19
C PHE A 207 43.97 18.63 13.10
N ILE A 208 43.83 19.91 13.46
CA ILE A 208 43.80 21.05 12.51
C ILE A 208 45.14 21.21 11.80
N LYS A 209 46.27 20.94 12.48
CA LYS A 209 47.59 20.97 11.84
C LYS A 209 47.72 19.89 10.76
N LEU A 210 47.14 18.71 11.00
CA LEU A 210 47.11 17.62 10.01
C LEU A 210 46.12 17.90 8.88
N HIS A 211 44.99 18.54 9.20
CA HIS A 211 43.89 18.85 8.29
C HIS A 211 43.65 20.38 8.20
N PRO A 212 44.53 21.14 7.51
CA PRO A 212 44.47 22.60 7.50
C PRO A 212 43.30 23.15 6.65
N THR A 213 42.78 22.36 5.73
CA THR A 213 41.64 22.66 4.86
C THR A 213 40.47 21.72 5.18
N GLU A 214 39.37 21.87 4.45
CA GLU A 214 38.26 20.91 4.50
C GLU A 214 38.75 19.47 4.27
N ILE A 215 38.13 18.53 4.96
CA ILE A 215 38.44 17.10 4.81
C ILE A 215 38.15 16.69 3.36
N ALA A 216 39.20 16.22 2.67
CA ALA A 216 39.11 15.73 1.31
C ALA A 216 38.36 14.38 1.26
N PRO A 217 37.63 14.08 0.19
CA PRO A 217 37.09 12.74 -0.02
C PRO A 217 38.24 11.72 -0.16
N LEU A 218 37.99 10.47 0.24
CA LEU A 218 38.98 9.39 0.10
C LEU A 218 39.13 8.97 -1.37
N GLY A 219 38.13 9.29 -2.21
CA GLY A 219 38.17 9.06 -3.65
C GLY A 219 37.93 7.59 -4.00
N LEU A 220 37.15 6.91 -3.16
CA LEU A 220 36.82 5.50 -3.36
C LEU A 220 35.81 5.39 -4.50
N THR A 221 35.96 4.34 -5.31
CA THR A 221 35.00 4.06 -6.38
C THR A 221 33.93 3.13 -5.83
N HIS A 222 32.70 3.63 -5.72
CA HIS A 222 31.57 2.82 -5.30
C HIS A 222 30.94 2.11 -6.50
N ARG A 223 30.43 0.91 -6.24
CA ARG A 223 29.73 0.14 -7.26
C ARG A 223 28.34 0.73 -7.48
N ASN A 224 27.98 1.01 -8.73
CA ASN A 224 26.60 1.38 -9.06
C ASN A 224 25.68 0.15 -9.01
N LEU A 225 25.06 -0.09 -7.87
CA LEU A 225 24.22 -1.27 -7.58
C LEU A 225 22.98 -1.32 -8.47
N LYS A 226 22.29 -0.18 -8.68
CA LYS A 226 21.14 -0.06 -9.59
C LYS A 226 21.45 -0.56 -11.00
N LYS A 227 22.60 -0.14 -11.56
CA LYS A 227 23.06 -0.57 -12.89
C LYS A 227 23.41 -2.06 -12.90
N ALA A 228 24.00 -2.58 -11.82
CA ALA A 228 24.35 -3.99 -11.71
C ALA A 228 23.12 -4.89 -11.66
N SER A 229 22.13 -4.57 -10.82
CA SER A 229 20.84 -5.29 -10.72
C SER A 229 20.10 -5.27 -12.05
N LYS A 230 19.98 -4.10 -12.70
CA LYS A 230 19.35 -3.97 -14.02
C LYS A 230 20.04 -4.81 -15.11
N ALA A 231 21.37 -4.96 -15.04
CA ALA A 231 22.12 -5.78 -15.98
C ALA A 231 21.87 -7.29 -15.80
N LEU A 232 21.59 -7.74 -14.56
CA LEU A 232 21.17 -9.12 -14.29
C LEU A 232 19.73 -9.36 -14.76
N LYS A 233 18.81 -8.43 -14.46
CA LYS A 233 17.41 -8.51 -14.91
C LYS A 233 17.28 -8.66 -16.42
N ARG A 234 17.99 -7.83 -17.19
CA ARG A 234 18.02 -7.92 -18.67
C ARG A 234 18.51 -9.27 -19.18
N LYS A 235 19.41 -9.95 -18.48
CA LYS A 235 19.87 -11.30 -18.88
C LYS A 235 18.82 -12.36 -18.62
N GLN A 236 18.00 -12.19 -17.58
CA GLN A 236 16.89 -13.09 -17.27
C GLN A 236 15.68 -12.86 -18.17
N GLU A 237 15.32 -11.61 -18.46
CA GLU A 237 14.23 -11.27 -19.39
C GLU A 237 14.45 -11.89 -20.79
N VAL A 238 15.70 -11.91 -21.26
CA VAL A 238 16.10 -12.58 -22.52
C VAL A 238 15.96 -14.11 -22.46
N SER A 239 15.83 -14.70 -21.26
CA SER A 239 15.70 -16.15 -21.06
C SER A 239 14.28 -16.61 -20.73
N THR A 240 13.37 -15.70 -20.39
CA THR A 240 11.94 -16.02 -20.25
C THR A 240 11.35 -16.31 -21.63
N PRO A 241 10.68 -17.44 -21.85
CA PRO A 241 10.03 -17.70 -23.11
C PRO A 241 8.92 -16.67 -23.33
N GLU A 242 9.10 -15.78 -24.32
CA GLU A 242 8.01 -14.96 -24.83
C GLU A 242 6.93 -15.86 -25.45
N ILE A 243 5.68 -15.56 -25.18
CA ILE A 243 4.53 -16.21 -25.80
C ILE A 243 4.65 -16.05 -27.32
N SER A 244 4.49 -17.15 -28.06
CA SER A 244 4.68 -17.12 -29.51
C SER A 244 3.60 -16.27 -30.20
N GLU A 245 3.90 -15.71 -31.37
CA GLU A 245 2.90 -14.95 -32.14
C GLU A 245 1.66 -15.80 -32.48
N GLU A 246 1.83 -17.10 -32.68
CA GLU A 246 0.73 -18.04 -32.92
C GLU A 246 -0.18 -18.18 -31.70
N GLU A 247 0.41 -18.24 -30.50
CA GLU A 247 -0.33 -18.33 -29.24
C GLU A 247 -1.08 -17.02 -28.95
N ILE A 248 -0.46 -15.85 -29.18
CA ILE A 248 -1.16 -14.55 -29.09
C ILE A 248 -2.36 -14.52 -30.04
N LYS A 249 -2.20 -14.96 -31.30
CA LYS A 249 -3.31 -15.01 -32.27
C LYS A 249 -4.42 -15.96 -31.80
N ALA A 250 -4.07 -17.10 -31.21
CA ALA A 250 -5.04 -18.03 -30.65
C ALA A 250 -5.79 -17.43 -29.44
N ASN A 251 -5.07 -16.74 -28.55
CA ASN A 251 -5.63 -16.07 -27.38
C ASN A 251 -6.59 -14.94 -27.78
N ILE A 252 -6.19 -14.07 -28.71
CA ILE A 252 -7.07 -13.02 -29.25
C ILE A 252 -8.35 -13.63 -29.82
N LYS A 253 -8.24 -14.73 -30.57
CA LYS A 253 -9.40 -15.43 -31.11
C LYS A 253 -10.29 -16.00 -30.01
N SER A 254 -9.72 -16.53 -28.91
CA SER A 254 -10.51 -17.02 -27.77
C SER A 254 -11.31 -15.91 -27.08
N LEU A 255 -10.85 -14.66 -27.18
CA LEU A 255 -11.49 -13.49 -26.58
C LEU A 255 -12.50 -12.81 -27.52
N GLU A 256 -12.61 -13.18 -28.80
CA GLU A 256 -13.40 -12.46 -29.81
C GLU A 256 -14.83 -12.16 -29.33
N ASP A 257 -15.55 -13.18 -28.88
CA ASP A 257 -16.95 -13.08 -28.43
C ASP A 257 -17.12 -12.75 -26.93
N THR A 258 -16.03 -12.48 -26.21
CA THR A 258 -16.06 -12.20 -24.77
C THR A 258 -16.22 -10.70 -24.51
N THR A 259 -17.08 -10.31 -23.57
CA THR A 259 -17.19 -8.91 -23.10
C THR A 259 -16.49 -8.75 -21.77
N PHE A 260 -15.74 -7.66 -21.60
CA PHE A 260 -15.12 -7.34 -20.33
C PHE A 260 -16.14 -6.76 -19.34
N VAL A 261 -15.90 -6.94 -18.04
CA VAL A 261 -16.72 -6.41 -16.95
C VAL A 261 -15.81 -5.78 -15.92
N HIS A 262 -15.97 -4.49 -15.63
CA HIS A 262 -15.24 -3.86 -14.54
C HIS A 262 -15.83 -4.27 -13.18
N LEU A 263 -15.02 -4.94 -12.36
CA LEU A 263 -15.37 -5.40 -11.02
C LEU A 263 -14.81 -4.52 -9.89
N HIS A 264 -13.89 -3.60 -10.21
CA HIS A 264 -13.21 -2.73 -9.25
C HIS A 264 -13.33 -1.27 -9.72
N ASN A 265 -14.36 -0.59 -9.25
CA ASN A 265 -14.67 0.80 -9.63
C ASN A 265 -15.06 1.62 -8.43
N HIS A 266 -14.58 2.86 -8.40
CA HIS A 266 -14.91 3.84 -7.38
C HIS A 266 -15.85 4.90 -7.96
N SER A 267 -16.89 5.24 -7.20
CA SER A 267 -17.78 6.36 -7.51
C SER A 267 -17.47 7.58 -6.65
N GLN A 268 -18.22 8.65 -6.85
CA GLN A 268 -18.23 9.87 -6.02
C GLN A 268 -18.45 9.60 -4.52
N PHE A 269 -18.90 8.39 -4.13
CA PHE A 269 -19.02 7.97 -2.73
C PHE A 269 -17.71 7.44 -2.14
N SER A 270 -16.69 7.19 -2.95
CA SER A 270 -15.28 7.25 -2.55
C SER A 270 -14.87 8.72 -2.45
N VAL A 271 -15.33 9.35 -1.37
CA VAL A 271 -15.31 10.81 -1.18
C VAL A 271 -13.89 11.36 -1.30
N LEU A 272 -13.72 12.40 -2.14
CA LEU A 272 -12.44 13.04 -2.44
C LEU A 272 -11.38 12.10 -3.04
N GLN A 273 -11.80 10.96 -3.59
CA GLN A 273 -10.91 10.00 -4.25
C GLN A 273 -11.37 9.66 -5.67
N SER A 274 -12.67 9.63 -5.97
CA SER A 274 -13.16 9.39 -7.34
C SER A 274 -14.06 10.52 -7.83
N THR A 275 -14.02 10.77 -9.14
CA THR A 275 -14.86 11.74 -9.84
C THR A 275 -16.05 11.08 -10.55
N ILE A 276 -16.13 9.75 -10.61
CA ILE A 276 -17.18 9.02 -11.32
C ILE A 276 -18.52 9.17 -10.62
N LYS A 277 -19.50 9.81 -11.25
CA LYS A 277 -20.88 9.80 -10.73
C LYS A 277 -21.51 8.44 -11.02
N ILE A 278 -22.42 7.99 -10.16
CA ILE A 278 -23.14 6.71 -10.36
C ILE A 278 -23.80 6.61 -11.74
N ARG A 279 -24.42 7.71 -12.20
CA ARG A 279 -25.03 7.76 -13.54
C ARG A 279 -23.99 7.58 -14.65
N ASP A 280 -22.82 8.16 -14.49
CA ASP A 280 -21.76 8.14 -15.49
C ASP A 280 -21.11 6.74 -15.51
N LEU A 281 -20.95 6.07 -14.36
CA LEU A 281 -20.52 4.66 -14.28
C LEU A 281 -21.45 3.73 -15.08
N VAL A 282 -22.76 3.85 -14.88
CA VAL A 282 -23.77 3.05 -15.60
C VAL A 282 -23.78 3.40 -17.09
N ALA A 283 -23.58 4.68 -17.43
CA ALA A 283 -23.48 5.12 -18.82
C ALA A 283 -22.24 4.56 -19.52
N SER A 284 -21.07 4.56 -18.89
CA SER A 284 -19.84 3.99 -19.44
C SER A 284 -19.96 2.48 -19.67
N ALA A 285 -20.53 1.73 -18.72
CA ALA A 285 -20.81 0.31 -18.90
C ALA A 285 -21.76 0.05 -20.08
N ALA A 286 -22.78 0.90 -20.24
CA ALA A 286 -23.72 0.83 -21.36
C ALA A 286 -23.10 1.19 -22.71
N GLU A 287 -22.20 2.19 -22.75
CA GLU A 287 -21.47 2.62 -23.94
C GLU A 287 -20.57 1.50 -24.48
N HIS A 288 -19.90 0.79 -23.57
CA HIS A 288 -19.03 -0.35 -23.90
C HIS A 288 -19.77 -1.70 -23.96
N ASN A 289 -21.11 -1.70 -23.95
CA ASN A 289 -21.97 -2.89 -24.00
C ASN A 289 -21.64 -3.97 -22.95
N MET A 290 -21.15 -3.58 -21.78
CA MET A 290 -20.80 -4.52 -20.71
C MET A 290 -22.07 -5.12 -20.08
N PRO A 291 -22.15 -6.45 -19.88
CA PRO A 291 -23.35 -7.10 -19.33
C PRO A 291 -23.52 -6.88 -17.82
N ALA A 292 -22.47 -6.44 -17.13
CA ALA A 292 -22.45 -6.17 -15.70
C ALA A 292 -21.46 -5.04 -15.38
N VAL A 293 -21.59 -4.44 -14.20
CA VAL A 293 -20.59 -3.51 -13.64
C VAL A 293 -20.69 -3.53 -12.12
N ALA A 294 -19.55 -3.45 -11.43
CA ALA A 294 -19.50 -3.40 -9.97
C ALA A 294 -19.31 -1.99 -9.43
N LEU A 295 -19.87 -1.74 -8.25
CA LEU A 295 -19.55 -0.60 -7.40
C LEU A 295 -18.77 -1.07 -6.18
N THR A 296 -17.53 -0.62 -6.00
CA THR A 296 -16.62 -1.05 -4.92
C THR A 296 -15.97 0.15 -4.24
N ASP A 297 -16.80 1.04 -3.69
CA ASP A 297 -16.31 2.25 -3.02
C ASP A 297 -15.44 1.95 -1.78
N HIS A 298 -14.55 2.88 -1.45
CA HIS A 298 -13.62 2.80 -0.32
C HIS A 298 -14.37 2.66 1.01
N ALA A 299 -14.39 1.43 1.54
CA ALA A 299 -14.86 1.03 2.88
C ALA A 299 -16.26 1.52 3.28
N ASN A 300 -17.13 1.83 2.31
CA ASN A 300 -18.48 2.31 2.57
C ASN A 300 -19.49 1.79 1.54
N MET A 301 -20.77 1.80 1.93
CA MET A 301 -21.90 1.35 1.10
C MET A 301 -22.86 2.49 0.73
N MET A 302 -22.42 3.75 0.82
CA MET A 302 -23.30 4.92 0.67
C MET A 302 -23.93 5.00 -0.74
N GLY A 303 -23.18 4.62 -1.77
CA GLY A 303 -23.63 4.62 -3.16
C GLY A 303 -24.55 3.46 -3.53
N ALA A 304 -24.62 2.38 -2.74
CA ALA A 304 -25.25 1.12 -3.14
C ALA A 304 -26.71 1.27 -3.57
N PHE A 305 -27.53 1.98 -2.79
CA PHE A 305 -28.94 2.20 -3.13
C PHE A 305 -29.10 3.00 -4.42
N HIS A 306 -28.31 4.07 -4.58
CA HIS A 306 -28.36 4.93 -5.75
C HIS A 306 -27.93 4.17 -7.01
N PHE A 307 -26.93 3.30 -6.90
CA PHE A 307 -26.42 2.52 -8.01
C PHE A 307 -27.40 1.45 -8.48
N VAL A 308 -27.97 0.66 -7.57
CA VAL A 308 -29.03 -0.32 -7.94
C VAL A 308 -30.22 0.39 -8.59
N LYS A 309 -30.63 1.55 -8.05
CA LYS A 309 -31.73 2.34 -8.59
C LYS A 309 -31.43 2.84 -10.01
N GLU A 310 -30.22 3.34 -10.26
CA GLU A 310 -29.81 3.85 -11.56
C GLU A 310 -29.73 2.74 -12.61
N VAL A 311 -29.13 1.58 -12.27
CA VAL A 311 -29.09 0.42 -13.17
C VAL A 311 -30.50 -0.07 -13.50
N LYS A 312 -31.42 -0.11 -12.51
CA LYS A 312 -32.83 -0.45 -12.75
C LYS A 312 -33.50 0.55 -13.71
N ALA A 313 -33.26 1.85 -13.54
CA ALA A 313 -33.80 2.88 -14.42
C ALA A 313 -33.25 2.76 -15.85
N TYR A 314 -31.94 2.54 -16.01
CA TYR A 314 -31.30 2.27 -17.29
C TYR A 314 -31.92 1.04 -17.97
N ASN A 315 -32.02 -0.09 -17.27
CA ASN A 315 -32.57 -1.34 -17.80
C ASN A 315 -34.04 -1.18 -18.25
N ALA A 316 -34.83 -0.39 -17.51
CA ALA A 316 -36.21 -0.07 -17.91
C ALA A 316 -36.28 0.81 -19.17
N SER A 317 -35.27 1.68 -19.39
CA SER A 317 -35.20 2.56 -20.57
C SER A 317 -34.84 1.82 -21.87
N LEU A 318 -34.27 0.61 -21.81
CA LEU A 318 -33.80 -0.11 -22.99
C LEU A 318 -34.90 -0.36 -24.01
N LYS A 319 -36.14 -0.66 -23.57
CA LYS A 319 -37.26 -0.90 -24.48
C LYS A 319 -37.57 0.32 -25.35
N SER A 320 -37.58 1.51 -24.75
CA SER A 320 -37.86 2.75 -25.50
C SER A 320 -36.68 3.20 -26.35
N LYS A 321 -35.44 2.97 -25.88
CA LYS A 321 -34.23 3.23 -26.69
C LYS A 321 -34.16 2.33 -27.92
N LYS A 322 -34.47 1.04 -27.77
CA LYS A 322 -34.50 0.07 -28.87
C LYS A 322 -35.52 0.47 -29.94
N ALA A 323 -36.75 0.79 -29.52
CA ALA A 323 -37.79 1.25 -30.46
C ALA A 323 -37.37 2.51 -31.24
N LYS A 324 -36.71 3.48 -30.58
CA LYS A 324 -36.20 4.68 -31.25
C LYS A 324 -35.08 4.39 -32.24
N ALA A 325 -34.16 3.49 -31.91
CA ALA A 325 -33.10 3.08 -32.83
C ALA A 325 -33.67 2.34 -34.04
N GLU A 326 -34.64 1.46 -33.83
CA GLU A 326 -35.36 0.77 -34.91
C GLU A 326 -36.11 1.76 -35.83
N GLU A 327 -36.78 2.78 -35.29
CA GLU A 327 -37.42 3.85 -36.06
C GLU A 327 -36.40 4.70 -36.85
N ALA A 328 -35.20 4.91 -36.32
CA ALA A 328 -34.11 5.64 -36.96
C ALA A 328 -33.30 4.79 -37.97
N GLY A 329 -33.54 3.48 -38.04
CA GLY A 329 -32.73 2.55 -38.84
C GLY A 329 -31.31 2.33 -38.32
N GLU A 330 -31.09 2.55 -37.02
CA GLU A 330 -29.80 2.41 -36.34
C GLU A 330 -29.66 1.02 -35.69
N ASP A 331 -28.43 0.50 -35.66
CA ASP A 331 -28.11 -0.76 -34.96
C ASP A 331 -28.16 -0.55 -33.43
N PHE A 332 -28.87 -1.42 -32.71
CA PHE A 332 -29.06 -1.32 -31.26
C PHE A 332 -28.36 -2.46 -30.53
N ARG A 333 -27.21 -2.17 -29.94
CA ARG A 333 -26.35 -3.15 -29.25
C ARG A 333 -26.45 -3.11 -27.72
N GLN A 334 -27.06 -2.08 -27.15
CA GLN A 334 -27.17 -1.92 -25.70
C GLN A 334 -28.01 -3.04 -25.08
N GLN A 335 -27.53 -3.56 -23.96
CA GLN A 335 -28.15 -4.67 -23.24
C GLN A 335 -28.42 -4.34 -21.78
N LYS A 336 -29.11 -5.23 -21.07
CA LYS A 336 -29.30 -5.09 -19.63
C LYS A 336 -27.97 -5.20 -18.91
N ILE A 337 -27.79 -4.37 -17.90
CA ILE A 337 -26.64 -4.38 -17.00
C ILE A 337 -27.06 -5.05 -15.69
N LEU A 338 -26.28 -6.04 -15.26
CA LEU A 338 -26.36 -6.60 -13.91
C LEU A 338 -25.59 -5.70 -12.93
N PRO A 339 -26.25 -5.16 -11.88
CA PRO A 339 -25.54 -4.41 -10.84
C PRO A 339 -24.83 -5.38 -9.89
N ILE A 340 -23.52 -5.24 -9.73
CA ILE A 340 -22.73 -5.97 -8.73
C ILE A 340 -22.39 -5.02 -7.59
N ILE A 341 -22.77 -5.38 -6.36
CA ILE A 341 -22.54 -4.54 -5.18
C ILE A 341 -21.33 -5.07 -4.43
N GLY A 342 -20.35 -4.21 -4.19
CA GLY A 342 -19.17 -4.55 -3.44
C GLY A 342 -18.66 -3.40 -2.58
N CYS A 343 -17.48 -3.60 -2.01
CA CYS A 343 -16.77 -2.63 -1.18
C CYS A 343 -15.27 -2.97 -1.15
N GLU A 344 -14.41 -1.95 -1.23
CA GLU A 344 -12.97 -2.12 -1.01
C GLU A 344 -12.66 -1.80 0.46
N PHE A 345 -12.41 -2.81 1.29
CA PHE A 345 -12.15 -2.64 2.71
C PHE A 345 -10.65 -2.52 3.01
N PHE A 346 -10.32 -1.74 4.04
CA PHE A 346 -9.00 -1.72 4.65
C PHE A 346 -8.91 -2.82 5.73
N VAL A 347 -8.20 -3.91 5.43
CA VAL A 347 -8.03 -5.06 6.33
C VAL A 347 -6.70 -4.95 7.07
N CYS A 348 -6.77 -4.62 8.35
CA CYS A 348 -5.62 -4.41 9.24
C CYS A 348 -5.37 -5.63 10.15
N GLU A 349 -4.27 -5.60 10.91
CA GLU A 349 -3.94 -6.69 11.84
C GLU A 349 -4.90 -6.73 13.04
N ASP A 350 -5.19 -5.56 13.61
CA ASP A 350 -6.13 -5.37 14.71
C ASP A 350 -6.86 -4.02 14.56
N HIS A 351 -8.16 -4.08 14.31
CA HIS A 351 -8.99 -2.89 14.09
C HIS A 351 -9.18 -2.03 15.34
N LEU A 352 -9.04 -2.62 16.54
CA LEU A 352 -9.17 -1.93 17.82
C LEU A 352 -7.87 -1.24 18.24
N ASN A 353 -6.72 -1.69 17.72
CA ASN A 353 -5.43 -1.07 18.01
C ASN A 353 -5.29 0.29 17.27
N LYS A 354 -5.16 1.35 18.07
CA LYS A 354 -4.92 2.74 17.61
C LYS A 354 -3.58 3.30 18.14
N ASN A 355 -2.80 2.49 18.84
CA ASN A 355 -1.50 2.86 19.39
C ASN A 355 -0.38 2.73 18.36
N GLN A 356 -0.59 1.86 17.36
CA GLN A 356 0.32 1.68 16.24
C GLN A 356 -0.40 2.07 14.95
N LYS A 357 0.34 2.78 14.10
CA LYS A 357 -0.16 3.19 12.81
C LYS A 357 -0.23 1.98 11.87
N ASP A 358 -1.46 1.57 11.54
CA ASP A 358 -1.75 0.53 10.57
C ASP A 358 -2.96 0.98 9.75
N TYR A 359 -2.78 1.20 8.45
CA TYR A 359 -3.87 1.57 7.55
C TYR A 359 -4.64 0.36 7.03
N GLY A 360 -4.13 -0.86 7.20
CA GLY A 360 -4.64 -2.07 6.58
C GLY A 360 -4.34 -2.16 5.09
N TYR A 361 -4.64 -3.32 4.53
CA TYR A 361 -4.54 -3.63 3.11
C TYR A 361 -5.88 -3.48 2.40
N GLN A 362 -5.88 -3.03 1.15
CA GLN A 362 -7.09 -2.81 0.36
C GLN A 362 -7.57 -4.10 -0.31
N MET A 363 -8.64 -4.69 0.21
CA MET A 363 -9.23 -5.94 -0.28
C MET A 363 -10.63 -5.70 -0.82
N VAL A 364 -10.94 -6.24 -2.00
CA VAL A 364 -12.23 -6.01 -2.66
C VAL A 364 -13.18 -7.16 -2.36
N PHE A 365 -14.38 -6.83 -1.91
CA PHE A 365 -15.44 -7.80 -1.64
C PHE A 365 -16.64 -7.52 -2.52
N LEU A 366 -17.23 -8.56 -3.11
CA LEU A 366 -18.44 -8.49 -3.92
C LEU A 366 -19.53 -9.34 -3.27
N ALA A 367 -20.75 -8.82 -3.16
CA ALA A 367 -21.90 -9.56 -2.65
C ALA A 367 -22.50 -10.46 -3.74
N LYS A 368 -22.53 -11.77 -3.50
CA LYS A 368 -23.19 -12.73 -4.40
C LYS A 368 -24.69 -12.54 -4.45
N ASN A 369 -25.30 -12.12 -3.34
CA ASN A 369 -26.75 -11.96 -3.19
C ASN A 369 -27.07 -10.94 -2.09
N LYS A 370 -28.36 -10.84 -1.74
CA LYS A 370 -28.84 -9.89 -0.71
C LYS A 370 -28.28 -10.16 0.69
N ASN A 371 -27.96 -11.41 1.04
CA ASN A 371 -27.32 -11.74 2.31
C ASN A 371 -25.86 -11.24 2.33
N GLY A 372 -25.12 -11.47 1.24
CA GLY A 372 -23.79 -10.89 1.05
C GLY A 372 -23.79 -9.37 1.20
N TYR A 373 -24.77 -8.67 0.62
CA TYR A 373 -24.93 -7.23 0.82
C TYR A 373 -25.10 -6.84 2.30
N HIS A 374 -25.85 -7.63 3.07
CA HIS A 374 -26.02 -7.40 4.50
C HIS A 374 -24.71 -7.61 5.28
N ASN A 375 -23.91 -8.61 4.89
CA ASN A 375 -22.58 -8.83 5.45
C ASN A 375 -21.66 -7.63 5.16
N LEU A 376 -21.59 -7.15 3.91
CA LEU A 376 -20.83 -5.95 3.55
C LEU A 376 -21.29 -4.72 4.36
N ALA A 377 -22.60 -4.53 4.50
CA ALA A 377 -23.15 -3.41 5.27
C ALA A 377 -22.76 -3.48 6.76
N LYS A 378 -22.67 -4.69 7.35
CA LYS A 378 -22.20 -4.90 8.72
C LYS A 378 -20.70 -4.63 8.85
N MET A 379 -19.88 -5.17 7.95
CA MET A 379 -18.44 -4.89 7.92
C MET A 379 -18.16 -3.39 7.80
N ALA A 380 -18.83 -2.69 6.87
CA ALA A 380 -18.69 -1.25 6.70
C ALA A 380 -19.13 -0.46 7.95
N SER A 381 -20.20 -0.90 8.62
CA SER A 381 -20.64 -0.27 9.87
C SER A 381 -19.57 -0.41 10.96
N LEU A 382 -19.05 -1.63 11.19
CA LEU A 382 -18.01 -1.90 12.19
C LEU A 382 -16.70 -1.17 11.88
N ALA A 383 -16.34 -1.06 10.59
CA ALA A 383 -15.17 -0.31 10.15
C ALA A 383 -15.23 1.16 10.59
N TYR A 384 -16.42 1.76 10.59
CA TYR A 384 -16.63 3.14 11.03
C TYR A 384 -16.87 3.29 12.54
N THR A 385 -17.63 2.38 13.17
CA THR A 385 -17.97 2.53 14.60
C THR A 385 -16.82 2.14 15.52
N ASP A 386 -16.12 1.05 15.18
CA ASP A 386 -15.17 0.40 16.08
C ASP A 386 -13.74 0.54 15.53
N GLY A 387 -13.57 0.26 14.23
CA GLY A 387 -12.28 0.17 13.55
C GLY A 387 -11.70 1.49 13.03
N PHE A 388 -12.42 2.60 13.15
CA PHE A 388 -11.99 3.88 12.58
C PHE A 388 -10.74 4.41 13.29
N TYR A 389 -9.68 4.62 12.49
CA TYR A 389 -8.45 5.28 12.92
C TYR A 389 -8.19 6.51 12.03
N TYR A 390 -7.32 6.42 11.03
CA TYR A 390 -7.23 7.40 9.95
C TYR A 390 -8.14 7.04 8.76
N VAL A 391 -8.39 5.76 8.59
CA VAL A 391 -9.33 5.17 7.63
C VAL A 391 -10.25 4.21 8.41
N PRO A 392 -11.46 3.93 7.92
CA PRO A 392 -12.31 2.87 8.47
C PRO A 392 -11.69 1.50 8.16
N ARG A 393 -11.35 0.73 9.19
CA ARG A 393 -10.64 -0.56 9.05
C ARG A 393 -11.45 -1.70 9.62
N ILE A 394 -11.32 -2.88 9.03
CA ILE A 394 -11.72 -4.15 9.62
C ILE A 394 -10.47 -5.01 9.85
N ASP A 395 -10.59 -6.11 10.60
CA ASP A 395 -9.54 -7.11 10.69
C ASP A 395 -10.03 -8.48 10.18
N LYS A 396 -9.13 -9.45 10.20
CA LYS A 396 -9.43 -10.82 9.76
C LYS A 396 -10.52 -11.51 10.60
N THR A 397 -10.73 -11.11 11.85
CA THR A 397 -11.79 -11.68 12.70
C THR A 397 -13.17 -11.22 12.24
N ILE A 398 -13.32 -9.95 11.86
CA ILE A 398 -14.55 -9.42 11.26
C ILE A 398 -14.80 -10.08 9.91
N VAL A 399 -13.75 -10.25 9.09
CA VAL A 399 -13.86 -10.95 7.79
C VAL A 399 -14.39 -12.36 8.00
N GLU A 400 -13.79 -13.14 8.90
CA GLU A 400 -14.23 -14.51 9.23
C GLU A 400 -15.70 -14.56 9.68
N GLN A 401 -16.14 -13.60 10.50
CA GLN A 401 -17.51 -13.53 11.01
C GLN A 401 -18.55 -13.28 9.91
N TYR A 402 -18.22 -12.51 8.88
CA TYR A 402 -19.17 -12.06 7.85
C TYR A 402 -18.81 -12.55 6.44
N LYS A 403 -18.01 -13.62 6.30
CA LYS A 403 -17.50 -14.10 5.01
C LYS A 403 -18.52 -14.72 4.06
N GLU A 404 -19.64 -15.20 4.60
CA GLU A 404 -20.64 -15.94 3.82
C GLU A 404 -21.25 -15.07 2.71
N ASP A 405 -21.60 -15.69 1.58
CA ASP A 405 -22.22 -15.02 0.42
C ASP A 405 -21.38 -13.92 -0.24
N LEU A 406 -20.05 -13.94 -0.06
CA LEU A 406 -19.13 -12.97 -0.66
C LEU A 406 -18.16 -13.63 -1.65
N ILE A 407 -17.67 -12.82 -2.59
CA ILE A 407 -16.50 -13.07 -3.44
C ILE A 407 -15.42 -12.07 -3.05
N VAL A 408 -14.15 -12.48 -3.04
CA VAL A 408 -13.01 -11.64 -2.70
C VAL A 408 -12.03 -11.55 -3.86
N LEU A 409 -11.59 -10.34 -4.19
CA LEU A 409 -10.48 -10.08 -5.09
C LEU A 409 -9.27 -9.61 -4.27
N THR A 410 -8.06 -10.05 -4.65
CA THR A 410 -6.83 -9.72 -3.90
C THR A 410 -6.47 -8.24 -3.88
N GLY A 411 -7.14 -7.40 -4.69
CA GLY A 411 -7.00 -5.96 -4.68
C GLY A 411 -5.91 -5.44 -5.60
N ASN A 412 -5.64 -4.15 -5.46
CA ASN A 412 -4.58 -3.42 -6.17
C ASN A 412 -3.20 -3.62 -5.53
N LEU A 413 -2.21 -2.79 -5.88
CA LEU A 413 -0.87 -2.87 -5.28
C LEU A 413 -0.84 -2.63 -3.75
N TYR A 414 -1.89 -2.03 -3.19
CA TYR A 414 -2.14 -1.88 -1.75
C TYR A 414 -2.94 -3.06 -1.16
N GLY A 415 -3.38 -4.02 -1.96
CA GLY A 415 -3.93 -5.30 -1.49
C GLY A 415 -2.88 -6.14 -0.78
N GLU A 416 -3.32 -7.05 0.10
CA GLU A 416 -2.41 -7.70 1.06
C GLU A 416 -1.31 -8.49 0.35
N ILE A 417 -1.65 -9.19 -0.73
CA ILE A 417 -0.71 -10.09 -1.41
C ILE A 417 0.28 -9.27 -2.23
N ALA A 418 -0.20 -8.38 -3.11
CA ALA A 418 0.65 -7.52 -3.95
C ALA A 418 1.55 -6.61 -3.10
N SER A 419 1.01 -5.99 -2.05
CA SER A 419 1.79 -5.16 -1.14
C SER A 419 2.89 -5.96 -0.45
N LYS A 420 2.61 -7.19 0.01
CA LYS A 420 3.63 -8.03 0.65
C LYS A 420 4.71 -8.49 -0.34
N ILE A 421 4.38 -8.79 -1.59
CA ILE A 421 5.37 -9.09 -2.63
C ILE A 421 6.36 -7.92 -2.77
N LEU A 422 5.83 -6.69 -2.85
CA LEU A 422 6.63 -5.50 -3.09
C LEU A 422 7.43 -5.02 -1.87
N ASN A 423 6.92 -5.26 -0.66
CA ASN A 423 7.44 -4.64 0.57
C ASN A 423 8.05 -5.60 1.59
N LEU A 424 7.69 -6.89 1.58
CA LEU A 424 8.12 -7.87 2.59
C LEU A 424 8.81 -9.11 2.01
N GLY A 425 8.40 -9.56 0.82
CA GLY A 425 8.91 -10.77 0.16
C GLY A 425 7.82 -11.80 -0.19
N GLU A 426 8.17 -12.77 -1.01
CA GLU A 426 7.20 -13.72 -1.59
C GLU A 426 6.60 -14.66 -0.54
N LYS A 427 7.40 -15.09 0.44
CA LYS A 427 6.94 -16.00 1.50
C LYS A 427 5.77 -15.44 2.30
N GLN A 428 5.86 -14.18 2.74
CA GLN A 428 4.82 -13.53 3.52
C GLN A 428 3.56 -13.26 2.69
N ALA A 429 3.73 -12.99 1.39
CA ALA A 429 2.62 -12.86 0.46
C ALA A 429 1.91 -14.20 0.23
N GLU A 430 2.67 -15.29 0.12
CA GLU A 430 2.14 -16.65 0.00
C GLU A 430 1.36 -17.07 1.24
N GLU A 431 1.90 -16.83 2.45
CA GLU A 431 1.19 -17.08 3.71
C GLU A 431 -0.14 -16.32 3.77
N ALA A 432 -0.17 -15.07 3.29
CA ALA A 432 -1.38 -14.28 3.20
C ALA A 432 -2.38 -14.87 2.19
N LEU A 433 -1.94 -15.21 0.99
CA LEU A 433 -2.78 -15.80 -0.05
C LEU A 433 -3.41 -17.10 0.42
N VAL A 434 -2.64 -17.98 1.06
CA VAL A 434 -3.13 -19.23 1.64
C VAL A 434 -4.20 -18.99 2.69
N TRP A 435 -4.06 -17.97 3.54
CA TRP A 435 -5.10 -17.60 4.50
C TRP A 435 -6.40 -17.20 3.78
N TRP A 436 -6.33 -16.32 2.77
CA TRP A 436 -7.51 -15.92 2.00
C TRP A 436 -8.15 -17.10 1.27
N HIS A 437 -7.33 -17.98 0.68
CA HIS A 437 -7.81 -19.14 -0.06
C HIS A 437 -8.51 -20.14 0.86
N ASN A 438 -7.97 -20.38 2.06
CA ASN A 438 -8.62 -21.21 3.06
C ASN A 438 -9.97 -20.63 3.52
N MET A 439 -10.14 -19.31 3.49
CA MET A 439 -11.38 -18.66 3.92
C MET A 439 -12.48 -18.65 2.86
N PHE A 440 -12.11 -18.42 1.59
CA PHE A 440 -13.07 -18.18 0.50
C PHE A 440 -13.07 -19.25 -0.59
N GLY A 441 -12.06 -20.13 -0.65
CA GLY A 441 -11.99 -21.22 -1.63
C GLY A 441 -12.11 -20.72 -3.06
N GLU A 442 -13.10 -21.23 -3.79
CA GLU A 442 -13.42 -20.85 -5.19
C GLU A 442 -13.97 -19.43 -5.35
N ASP A 443 -14.31 -18.76 -4.25
CA ASP A 443 -14.77 -17.37 -4.23
C ASP A 443 -13.62 -16.37 -3.99
N LEU A 444 -12.37 -16.83 -3.98
CA LEU A 444 -11.18 -15.98 -4.05
C LEU A 444 -10.65 -15.90 -5.49
N TYR A 445 -10.37 -14.69 -5.96
CA TYR A 445 -9.73 -14.44 -7.24
C TYR A 445 -8.49 -13.56 -7.07
N VAL A 446 -7.42 -13.91 -7.77
CA VAL A 446 -6.20 -13.09 -7.84
C VAL A 446 -6.42 -12.00 -8.90
N GLU A 447 -6.37 -10.76 -8.45
CA GLU A 447 -6.61 -9.58 -9.28
C GLU A 447 -5.30 -9.08 -9.91
N LEU A 448 -5.31 -8.89 -11.22
CA LEU A 448 -4.18 -8.39 -12.00
C LEU A 448 -4.53 -7.05 -12.64
N MET A 449 -3.62 -6.09 -12.52
CA MET A 449 -3.72 -4.75 -13.11
C MET A 449 -2.50 -4.46 -13.98
N ARG A 450 -2.72 -3.66 -15.04
CA ARG A 450 -1.69 -3.28 -16.02
C ARG A 450 -1.90 -1.83 -16.46
N HIS A 451 -1.32 -0.92 -15.69
CA HIS A 451 -1.24 0.51 -15.91
C HIS A 451 0.15 0.93 -16.46
N ASP A 452 0.95 -0.01 -16.98
CA ASP A 452 2.34 0.24 -17.44
C ASP A 452 3.27 0.72 -16.32
N GLN A 453 3.20 0.04 -15.17
CA GLN A 453 4.03 0.35 -14.01
C GLN A 453 5.01 -0.79 -13.69
N GLU A 454 6.23 -0.43 -13.28
CA GLU A 454 7.26 -1.42 -12.94
C GLU A 454 6.89 -2.25 -11.71
N ASP A 455 6.18 -1.67 -10.72
CA ASP A 455 5.69 -2.40 -9.54
C ASP A 455 4.68 -3.49 -9.92
N GLU A 456 3.75 -3.22 -10.84
CA GLU A 456 2.86 -4.23 -11.42
C GLU A 456 3.61 -5.30 -12.22
N ASN A 457 4.59 -4.88 -13.03
CA ASN A 457 5.42 -5.81 -13.80
C ASN A 457 6.26 -6.74 -12.90
N ARG A 458 6.49 -6.36 -11.64
CA ARG A 458 7.14 -7.19 -10.62
C ARG A 458 6.15 -8.05 -9.85
N ALA A 459 5.01 -7.50 -9.46
CA ALA A 459 4.00 -8.21 -8.68
C ALA A 459 3.25 -9.27 -9.51
N ASN A 460 2.85 -8.95 -10.74
CA ASN A 460 2.00 -9.80 -11.57
C ASN A 460 2.59 -11.20 -11.85
N PRO A 461 3.90 -11.36 -12.22
CA PRO A 461 4.47 -12.69 -12.42
C PRO A 461 4.43 -13.56 -11.16
N VAL A 462 4.69 -12.96 -9.99
CA VAL A 462 4.63 -13.66 -8.69
C VAL A 462 3.18 -14.03 -8.35
N LEU A 463 2.24 -13.10 -8.53
CA LEU A 463 0.80 -13.35 -8.37
C LEU A 463 0.31 -14.49 -9.27
N LEU A 464 0.73 -14.51 -10.53
CA LEU A 464 0.41 -15.57 -11.50
C LEU A 464 0.98 -16.92 -11.07
N ALA A 465 2.25 -16.97 -10.67
CA ALA A 465 2.89 -18.19 -10.20
C ALA A 465 2.21 -18.75 -8.95
N MET A 466 1.83 -17.88 -8.00
CA MET A 466 1.08 -18.27 -6.81
C MET A 466 -0.33 -18.74 -7.14
N ALA A 467 -1.05 -18.01 -8.03
CA ALA A 467 -2.38 -18.39 -8.49
C ALA A 467 -2.36 -19.77 -9.14
N GLN A 468 -1.37 -20.06 -9.99
CA GLN A 468 -1.17 -21.38 -10.60
C GLN A 468 -0.86 -22.45 -9.55
N LYS A 469 0.03 -22.16 -8.59
CA LYS A 469 0.44 -23.09 -7.54
C LYS A 469 -0.73 -23.54 -6.66
N TYR A 470 -1.66 -22.63 -6.36
CA TYR A 470 -2.81 -22.88 -5.48
C TYR A 470 -4.13 -23.07 -6.24
N GLU A 471 -4.08 -23.19 -7.57
CA GLU A 471 -5.25 -23.35 -8.43
C GLU A 471 -6.33 -22.25 -8.23
N ILE A 472 -5.88 -21.03 -7.94
CA ILE A 472 -6.72 -19.85 -7.77
C ILE A 472 -6.86 -19.16 -9.13
N LYS A 473 -8.09 -18.79 -9.51
CA LYS A 473 -8.34 -18.11 -10.78
C LYS A 473 -7.85 -16.68 -10.73
N VAL A 474 -7.25 -16.24 -11.83
CA VAL A 474 -6.85 -14.83 -12.03
C VAL A 474 -7.95 -14.06 -12.76
N ILE A 475 -8.09 -12.77 -12.46
CA ILE A 475 -8.98 -11.85 -13.16
C ILE A 475 -8.27 -10.54 -13.48
N ALA A 476 -8.64 -9.94 -14.61
CA ALA A 476 -8.17 -8.64 -15.02
C ALA A 476 -9.06 -7.53 -14.43
N SER A 477 -8.46 -6.46 -13.94
CA SER A 477 -9.16 -5.25 -13.52
C SER A 477 -8.35 -3.98 -13.84
N ASN A 478 -8.94 -2.81 -13.62
CA ASN A 478 -8.32 -1.53 -13.91
C ASN A 478 -8.53 -0.45 -12.82
N ASN A 479 -9.04 -0.83 -11.63
CA ASN A 479 -9.21 0.04 -10.45
C ASN A 479 -9.58 1.51 -10.80
N THR A 480 -10.82 1.74 -11.23
CA THR A 480 -11.18 2.98 -11.94
C THR A 480 -11.62 4.11 -11.00
N TYR A 481 -11.14 5.34 -11.28
CA TYR A 481 -11.44 6.55 -10.49
C TYR A 481 -12.07 7.68 -11.31
N TYR A 482 -12.06 7.58 -12.63
CA TYR A 482 -12.65 8.53 -13.57
C TYR A 482 -13.16 7.83 -14.84
N CYS A 483 -14.12 8.43 -15.57
CA CYS A 483 -14.75 7.75 -16.71
C CYS A 483 -13.84 7.71 -17.94
N LYS A 484 -13.26 8.85 -18.33
CA LYS A 484 -12.45 8.98 -19.53
C LYS A 484 -11.01 9.33 -19.20
N LYS A 485 -10.07 8.94 -20.05
CA LYS A 485 -8.64 9.23 -19.85
C LYS A 485 -8.37 10.73 -19.66
N GLU A 486 -9.08 11.58 -20.40
CA GLU A 486 -8.99 13.04 -20.31
C GLU A 486 -9.39 13.61 -18.93
N ASP A 487 -10.16 12.88 -18.13
CA ASP A 487 -10.62 13.30 -16.80
C ASP A 487 -9.52 13.15 -15.73
N ALA A 488 -8.36 12.60 -16.07
CA ALA A 488 -7.25 12.36 -15.14
C ALA A 488 -6.76 13.65 -14.46
N GLU A 489 -6.76 14.78 -15.16
CA GLU A 489 -6.37 16.08 -14.58
C GLU A 489 -7.36 16.55 -13.51
N ALA A 490 -8.66 16.43 -13.78
CA ALA A 490 -9.70 16.78 -12.81
C ALA A 490 -9.63 15.89 -11.57
N HIS A 491 -9.33 14.61 -11.76
CA HIS A 491 -9.10 13.67 -10.67
C HIS A 491 -7.83 14.02 -9.85
N ASP A 492 -6.72 14.37 -10.50
CA ASP A 492 -5.49 14.79 -9.81
C ASP A 492 -5.72 16.03 -8.92
N ILE A 493 -6.52 16.99 -9.40
CA ILE A 493 -6.93 18.16 -8.61
C ILE A 493 -7.78 17.73 -7.40
N LEU A 494 -8.68 16.75 -7.54
CA LEU A 494 -9.47 16.23 -6.42
C LEU A 494 -8.57 15.65 -5.31
N LEU A 495 -7.54 14.89 -5.68
CA LEU A 495 -6.56 14.36 -4.72
C LEU A 495 -5.79 15.49 -4.01
N CYS A 496 -5.44 16.56 -4.73
CA CYS A 496 -4.81 17.74 -4.13
C CYS A 496 -5.73 18.41 -3.09
N VAL A 497 -7.03 18.50 -3.37
CA VAL A 497 -8.02 19.06 -2.43
C VAL A 497 -8.13 18.19 -1.18
N LYS A 498 -8.10 16.85 -1.32
CA LYS A 498 -8.13 15.91 -0.20
C LYS A 498 -6.99 16.15 0.78
N ASP A 499 -5.78 16.32 0.26
CA ASP A 499 -4.56 16.40 1.06
C ASP A 499 -4.18 17.84 1.44
N GLY A 500 -4.89 18.83 0.93
CA GLY A 500 -4.58 20.25 1.15
C GLY A 500 -3.30 20.70 0.45
N GLU A 501 -2.93 20.03 -0.65
CA GLU A 501 -1.71 20.26 -1.41
C GLU A 501 -1.95 21.04 -2.71
N LYS A 502 -0.90 21.63 -3.26
CA LYS A 502 -0.97 22.30 -4.57
C LYS A 502 -0.69 21.30 -5.68
N GLN A 503 -1.42 21.38 -6.80
CA GLN A 503 -1.15 20.56 -7.98
C GLN A 503 0.29 20.70 -8.51
N ALA A 504 0.87 21.91 -8.36
CA ALA A 504 2.26 22.20 -8.73
C ALA A 504 3.31 21.53 -7.82
N THR A 505 2.92 21.05 -6.63
CA THR A 505 3.77 20.20 -5.81
C THR A 505 3.99 18.88 -6.58
N PRO A 506 5.24 18.39 -6.73
CA PRO A 506 5.52 17.18 -7.49
C PRO A 506 4.90 15.95 -6.81
N ILE A 507 4.43 15.00 -7.63
CA ILE A 507 3.95 13.69 -7.14
C ILE A 507 5.16 12.90 -6.62
N GLY A 508 5.01 12.29 -5.43
CA GLY A 508 6.06 11.48 -4.83
C GLY A 508 5.75 11.13 -3.38
N ARG A 509 6.76 10.62 -2.66
CA ARG A 509 6.64 10.24 -1.25
C ARG A 509 7.52 11.13 -0.38
N GLY A 510 7.02 11.49 0.80
CA GLY A 510 7.78 12.25 1.80
C GLY A 510 7.66 13.77 1.66
N ARG A 511 8.56 14.49 2.35
CA ARG A 511 8.47 15.95 2.48
C ARG A 511 8.75 16.64 1.15
N GLY A 512 7.89 17.57 0.75
CA GLY A 512 8.03 18.33 -0.49
C GLY A 512 7.36 17.67 -1.70
N TYR A 513 6.73 16.51 -1.49
CA TYR A 513 5.93 15.80 -2.49
C TYR A 513 4.48 15.70 -2.03
N ARG A 514 3.57 15.50 -2.98
CA ARG A 514 2.15 15.21 -2.73
C ARG A 514 1.77 13.83 -3.24
N TYR A 515 0.63 13.35 -2.77
CA TYR A 515 -0.02 12.19 -3.38
C TYR A 515 -0.58 12.53 -4.76
N GLY A 516 -0.58 11.53 -5.63
CA GLY A 516 -1.10 11.56 -6.99
C GLY A 516 -0.94 10.18 -7.60
N LEU A 517 -1.78 9.85 -8.60
CA LEU A 517 -1.62 8.59 -9.32
C LEU A 517 -0.35 8.65 -10.21
N PRO A 518 0.40 7.55 -10.37
CA PRO A 518 1.64 7.54 -11.13
C PRO A 518 1.50 7.91 -12.62
N ASN A 519 0.32 7.64 -13.20
CA ASN A 519 -0.02 7.98 -14.58
C ASN A 519 -1.54 8.13 -14.75
N GLN A 520 -2.01 8.17 -16.01
CA GLN A 520 -3.40 8.49 -16.37
C GLN A 520 -4.26 7.26 -16.71
N GLU A 521 -3.80 6.04 -16.40
CA GLU A 521 -4.42 4.79 -16.88
C GLU A 521 -5.63 4.28 -16.07
N TYR A 522 -6.08 5.02 -15.04
CA TYR A 522 -7.13 4.62 -14.09
C TYR A 522 -8.55 5.04 -14.50
N TYR A 523 -8.81 5.08 -15.81
CA TYR A 523 -10.13 5.37 -16.38
C TYR A 523 -10.94 4.09 -16.64
N PHE A 524 -12.22 4.25 -16.97
CA PHE A 524 -13.10 3.14 -17.35
C PHE A 524 -12.79 2.67 -18.78
N LYS A 525 -11.78 1.81 -18.93
CA LYS A 525 -11.34 1.24 -20.21
C LYS A 525 -12.43 0.42 -20.92
N SER A 526 -12.43 0.44 -22.25
CA SER A 526 -13.26 -0.40 -23.11
C SER A 526 -12.88 -1.88 -23.05
N THR A 527 -13.75 -2.74 -23.58
CA THR A 527 -13.47 -4.19 -23.69
C THR A 527 -12.23 -4.45 -24.54
N GLU A 528 -12.07 -3.69 -25.63
CA GLU A 528 -10.98 -3.84 -26.60
C GLU A 528 -9.64 -3.45 -25.97
N GLU A 529 -9.59 -2.36 -25.20
CA GLU A 529 -8.40 -1.96 -24.46
C GLU A 529 -7.99 -3.01 -23.42
N MET A 530 -8.95 -3.54 -22.65
CA MET A 530 -8.65 -4.58 -21.66
C MET A 530 -8.19 -5.88 -22.33
N LYS A 531 -8.80 -6.30 -23.45
CA LYS A 531 -8.34 -7.46 -24.23
C LYS A 531 -6.91 -7.29 -24.74
N ALA A 532 -6.56 -6.10 -25.22
CA ALA A 532 -5.20 -5.83 -25.67
C ALA A 532 -4.17 -5.94 -24.54
N LEU A 533 -4.53 -5.47 -23.32
CA LEU A 533 -3.65 -5.53 -22.15
C LEU A 533 -3.39 -6.95 -21.64
N PHE A 534 -4.32 -7.89 -21.85
CA PHE A 534 -4.27 -9.25 -21.29
C PHE A 534 -4.30 -10.34 -22.36
N GLN A 535 -3.89 -10.03 -23.60
CA GLN A 535 -3.86 -11.00 -24.70
C GLN A 535 -2.91 -12.19 -24.45
N ASP A 536 -1.93 -12.02 -23.56
CA ASP A 536 -1.02 -13.04 -23.06
C ASP A 536 -1.63 -13.92 -21.96
N ILE A 537 -2.72 -13.48 -21.33
CA ILE A 537 -3.39 -14.14 -20.20
C ILE A 537 -4.91 -14.08 -20.43
N PRO A 538 -5.45 -14.73 -21.48
CA PRO A 538 -6.85 -14.63 -21.85
C PRO A 538 -7.80 -15.09 -20.73
N GLU A 539 -7.37 -16.03 -19.88
CA GLU A 539 -8.12 -16.50 -18.72
C GLU A 539 -8.48 -15.38 -17.75
N ALA A 540 -7.66 -14.33 -17.63
CA ALA A 540 -7.94 -13.18 -16.76
C ALA A 540 -9.22 -12.44 -17.16
N ILE A 541 -9.57 -12.46 -18.45
CA ILE A 541 -10.82 -11.88 -18.97
C ILE A 541 -11.94 -12.94 -18.96
N LEU A 542 -11.64 -14.17 -19.37
CA LEU A 542 -12.66 -15.24 -19.46
C LEU A 542 -13.26 -15.58 -18.09
N ASN A 543 -12.45 -15.56 -17.02
CA ASN A 543 -12.88 -15.87 -15.65
C ASN A 543 -13.89 -14.84 -15.10
N LEU A 544 -13.96 -13.62 -15.65
CA LEU A 544 -14.93 -12.61 -15.21
C LEU A 544 -16.38 -13.09 -15.39
N ARG A 545 -16.65 -13.87 -16.42
CA ARG A 545 -17.98 -14.43 -16.68
C ARG A 545 -18.48 -15.27 -15.51
N GLU A 546 -17.59 -16.07 -14.92
CA GLU A 546 -17.95 -16.90 -13.78
C GLU A 546 -18.33 -16.06 -12.56
N ILE A 547 -17.62 -14.96 -12.30
CA ILE A 547 -17.98 -14.04 -11.22
C ILE A 547 -19.38 -13.50 -11.47
N VAL A 548 -19.67 -13.04 -12.70
CA VAL A 548 -21.00 -12.53 -13.08
C VAL A 548 -22.08 -13.60 -12.89
N ASP A 549 -21.81 -14.84 -13.30
CA ASP A 549 -22.75 -15.97 -13.20
C ASP A 549 -23.07 -16.36 -11.75
N LYS A 550 -22.17 -16.03 -10.79
CA LYS A 550 -22.38 -16.22 -9.34
C LYS A 550 -23.26 -15.14 -8.69
N ILE A 551 -23.58 -14.03 -9.37
CA ILE A 551 -24.32 -12.90 -8.79
C ILE A 551 -25.84 -13.05 -9.01
N GLU A 552 -26.59 -13.04 -7.92
CA GLU A 552 -28.04 -12.92 -7.89
C GLU A 552 -28.44 -11.44 -7.75
N PRO A 553 -29.18 -10.85 -8.71
CA PRO A 553 -29.64 -9.46 -8.60
C PRO A 553 -30.70 -9.30 -7.51
N PHE A 554 -30.60 -8.21 -6.74
CA PHE A 554 -31.56 -7.89 -5.67
C PHE A 554 -31.99 -6.42 -5.67
N GLU A 555 -33.14 -6.14 -5.07
CA GLU A 555 -33.63 -4.77 -4.85
C GLU A 555 -33.33 -4.29 -3.42
N LEU A 556 -32.89 -3.04 -3.32
CA LEU A 556 -32.66 -2.33 -2.05
C LEU A 556 -33.80 -1.39 -1.67
N ALA A 557 -34.71 -1.09 -2.61
CA ALA A 557 -35.94 -0.38 -2.29
C ALA A 557 -36.78 -1.23 -1.35
N ARG A 558 -37.27 -0.61 -0.28
CA ARG A 558 -38.16 -1.24 0.70
C ARG A 558 -39.39 -0.37 0.88
N GLU A 559 -40.52 -1.01 1.16
CA GLU A 559 -41.67 -0.30 1.72
C GLU A 559 -41.31 0.28 3.09
N VAL A 560 -41.98 1.36 3.47
CA VAL A 560 -41.70 2.07 4.73
C VAL A 560 -41.97 1.13 5.91
N LEU A 561 -40.90 0.65 6.55
CA LEU A 561 -40.97 -0.11 7.79
C LEU A 561 -41.13 0.88 8.95
N LEU A 562 -42.36 1.08 9.40
CA LEU A 562 -42.62 1.84 10.62
C LEU A 562 -42.30 0.96 11.83
N PRO A 563 -41.54 1.45 12.83
CA PRO A 563 -41.36 0.75 14.10
C PRO A 563 -42.72 0.38 14.69
N LYS A 564 -42.85 -0.87 15.15
CA LYS A 564 -44.05 -1.29 15.88
C LYS A 564 -44.09 -0.51 17.20
N PHE A 565 -45.14 0.28 17.38
CA PHE A 565 -45.36 1.01 18.62
C PHE A 565 -46.06 0.08 19.61
N GLU A 566 -45.54 -0.02 20.84
CA GLU A 566 -46.20 -0.80 21.89
C GLU A 566 -47.46 -0.08 22.36
N ILE A 567 -48.63 -0.68 22.08
CA ILE A 567 -49.92 -0.18 22.56
C ILE A 567 -50.35 -0.91 23.83
N PRO A 568 -51.12 -0.27 24.73
CA PRO A 568 -51.68 -0.96 25.88
C PRO A 568 -52.57 -2.13 25.46
N GLU A 569 -52.56 -3.20 26.25
CA GLU A 569 -53.22 -4.47 25.92
C GLU A 569 -54.74 -4.33 25.72
N GLU A 570 -55.37 -3.37 26.40
CA GLU A 570 -56.79 -3.02 26.24
C GLU A 570 -57.18 -2.49 24.86
N PHE A 571 -56.20 -2.02 24.07
CA PHE A 571 -56.38 -1.62 22.68
C PHE A 571 -55.94 -2.70 21.69
N SER A 572 -55.40 -3.84 22.16
CA SER A 572 -55.01 -4.93 21.29
C SER A 572 -56.25 -5.57 20.64
N VAL A 573 -56.17 -5.84 19.35
CA VAL A 573 -57.23 -6.49 18.56
C VAL A 573 -56.67 -7.79 18.02
N THR A 574 -57.26 -8.91 18.42
CA THR A 574 -56.79 -10.26 18.06
C THR A 574 -56.71 -10.49 16.55
N GLU A 575 -57.63 -9.90 15.80
CA GLU A 575 -57.72 -9.99 14.35
C GLU A 575 -56.53 -9.32 13.65
N ASP A 576 -55.86 -8.35 14.28
CA ASP A 576 -54.64 -7.73 13.75
C ASP A 576 -53.46 -8.70 13.70
N GLU A 577 -53.44 -9.73 14.57
CA GLU A 577 -52.41 -10.79 14.53
C GLU A 577 -52.63 -11.75 13.35
N GLU A 578 -53.88 -11.91 12.90
CA GLU A 578 -54.25 -12.84 11.82
C GLU A 578 -54.09 -12.22 10.43
N ASP A 579 -54.47 -10.95 10.24
CA ASP A 579 -54.49 -10.29 8.92
C ASP A 579 -53.47 -9.14 8.76
N GLY A 580 -52.69 -8.81 9.80
CA GLY A 580 -51.73 -7.71 9.79
C GLY A 580 -52.37 -6.32 9.78
N GLY A 581 -53.63 -6.22 10.19
CA GLY A 581 -54.37 -4.98 10.37
C GLY A 581 -53.75 -4.05 11.42
N LYS A 582 -54.22 -2.80 11.44
CA LYS A 582 -53.78 -1.77 12.39
C LYS A 582 -54.91 -1.22 13.24
N ARG A 583 -55.91 -2.05 13.57
CA ARG A 583 -57.13 -1.61 14.26
C ARG A 583 -56.79 -1.17 15.69
N GLY A 584 -55.93 -1.92 16.38
CA GLY A 584 -55.49 -1.60 17.72
C GLY A 584 -54.67 -0.31 17.80
N GLU A 585 -53.68 -0.12 16.93
CA GLU A 585 -52.92 1.13 16.93
C GLU A 585 -53.79 2.33 16.57
N ASN A 586 -54.73 2.17 15.63
CA ASN A 586 -55.67 3.24 15.29
C ASN A 586 -56.64 3.55 16.44
N ALA A 587 -57.09 2.54 17.19
CA ALA A 587 -57.94 2.72 18.36
C ALA A 587 -57.20 3.44 19.49
N TYR A 588 -55.96 3.05 19.76
CA TYR A 588 -55.11 3.71 20.75
C TYR A 588 -54.80 5.15 20.34
N LEU A 589 -54.40 5.38 19.08
CA LEU A 589 -54.17 6.71 18.52
C LEU A 589 -55.42 7.60 18.67
N ARG A 590 -56.60 7.06 18.40
CA ARG A 590 -57.87 7.76 18.58
C ARG A 590 -58.12 8.09 20.05
N HIS A 591 -57.89 7.15 20.97
CA HIS A 591 -58.05 7.35 22.40
C HIS A 591 -57.16 8.47 22.95
N ILE A 592 -55.85 8.42 22.66
CA ILE A 592 -54.91 9.46 23.10
C ILE A 592 -55.19 10.82 22.44
N THR A 593 -55.76 10.82 21.24
CA THR A 593 -56.23 12.05 20.57
C THR A 593 -57.36 12.70 21.35
N TYR A 594 -58.38 11.94 21.79
CA TYR A 594 -59.47 12.49 22.58
C TYR A 594 -59.05 12.92 23.98
N MET A 595 -58.23 12.13 24.68
CA MET A 595 -57.63 12.56 25.95
C MET A 595 -56.82 13.86 25.79
N GLY A 596 -56.09 13.97 24.67
CA GLY A 596 -55.35 15.18 24.32
C GLY A 596 -56.24 16.38 24.01
N ALA A 597 -57.44 16.15 23.45
CA ALA A 597 -58.42 17.19 23.16
C ALA A 597 -59.09 17.70 24.44
N GLU A 598 -59.55 16.80 25.32
CA GLU A 598 -60.16 17.13 26.61
C GLU A 598 -59.23 18.03 27.46
N LYS A 599 -57.93 17.70 27.49
CA LYS A 599 -56.92 18.52 28.18
C LYS A 599 -56.70 19.91 27.57
N ARG A 600 -56.89 20.05 26.25
CA ARG A 600 -56.61 21.30 25.51
C ARG A 600 -57.82 22.22 25.40
N TYR A 601 -59.02 21.64 25.39
CA TYR A 601 -60.27 22.33 25.19
C TYR A 601 -61.19 22.08 26.39
N SER A 602 -60.75 22.46 27.58
CA SER A 602 -61.48 22.27 28.84
C SER A 602 -62.83 22.99 28.92
N ASP A 603 -63.09 23.89 27.96
CA ASP A 603 -64.26 24.78 27.94
C ASP A 603 -65.32 24.33 26.91
N LEU A 604 -65.07 23.22 26.20
CA LEU A 604 -66.04 22.46 25.39
C LEU A 604 -66.49 21.24 26.19
#